data_AF-A0A927YHD8-F1
#
_entry.id   AF-A0A927YHD8-F1
#
_cell.length_a   1.000
_cell.length_b   1.000
_cell.length_c   1.000
_cell.angle_alpha   90.00
_cell.angle_beta   90.00
_cell.angle_gamma   90.00
#
_symmetry.space_group_name_H-M   'P 1'
#
loop_
_entity.id
_entity.type
_entity.pdbx_description
1 polymer ?
#
loop_
_entity_poly.entity_id
_entity_poly.type
_entity_poly.pdbx_seq_one_letter_code
_entity_poly.pdbx_strand_id
1 'polypeptide(L)'
;MGIIMENILNFIQVVVLLPLILGFAGMMGKGKAGMLPVFFTFSMLSYFLSSVYYLVYGFLRPGERMPFAVNEIAECAMLLLLCAGLETFLTRDMIGRLTAMLFAVFFVGINIILWILWSGEWVQDIVFGLPYIYMLYLLIRGNIHYKTIGMVEGHIAMYASLMVLLLQMFTIKATGTLRLVVDRGSYLVVYGLALWLFWSCKKALQESGVKAIFLTATLFWWTIMVMYMSSGIYYDIAEAMNILAMPLLYFAMKKEVGERDLC
;
A
#
# COMPACT_ATOMS: atom_id res chain seq x y z
N MET A 1 -26.16 -2.22 -1.53
CA MET A 1 -25.41 -2.99 -0.52
C MET A 1 -23.96 -2.52 -0.43
N GLY A 2 -23.26 -2.29 -1.55
CA GLY A 2 -21.86 -1.79 -1.55
C GLY A 2 -21.63 -0.49 -0.76
N ILE A 3 -22.42 0.56 -1.02
CA ILE A 3 -22.25 1.88 -0.35
C ILE A 3 -22.31 1.80 1.19
N ILE A 4 -23.13 0.91 1.74
CA ILE A 4 -23.25 0.74 3.21
C ILE A 4 -21.99 0.08 3.77
N MET A 5 -21.49 -0.96 3.10
CA MET A 5 -20.28 -1.67 3.53
C MET A 5 -19.05 -0.76 3.47
N GLU A 6 -18.89 -0.05 2.36
CA GLU A 6 -17.81 0.91 2.14
C GLU A 6 -17.80 2.01 3.22
N ASN A 7 -18.96 2.58 3.56
CA ASN A 7 -19.05 3.56 4.64
C ASN A 7 -18.70 2.96 6.02
N ILE A 8 -19.07 1.70 6.28
CA ILE A 8 -18.71 0.99 7.51
C ILE A 8 -17.19 0.78 7.57
N LEU A 9 -16.57 0.34 6.48
CA LEU A 9 -15.12 0.12 6.41
C LEU A 9 -14.35 1.43 6.57
N ASN A 10 -14.76 2.49 5.89
CA ASN A 10 -14.19 3.83 6.06
C ASN A 10 -14.31 4.34 7.51
N PHE A 11 -15.46 4.11 8.16
CA PHE A 11 -15.62 4.46 9.56
C PHE A 11 -14.67 3.65 10.47
N ILE A 12 -14.57 2.34 10.26
CA ILE A 12 -13.63 1.48 10.98
C ILE A 12 -12.19 1.97 10.76
N GLN A 13 -11.83 2.32 9.53
CA GLN A 13 -10.51 2.84 9.18
C GLN A 13 -10.17 4.11 9.95
N VAL A 14 -11.10 5.08 10.01
CA VAL A 14 -10.96 6.31 10.80
C VAL A 14 -10.74 5.98 12.28
N VAL A 15 -11.52 5.05 12.83
CA VAL A 15 -11.40 4.60 14.23
C VAL A 15 -10.08 3.90 14.50
N VAL A 16 -9.56 3.11 13.56
CA VAL A 16 -8.26 2.41 13.66
C VAL A 16 -7.10 3.38 13.53
N LEU A 17 -7.18 4.38 12.66
CA LEU A 17 -6.10 5.34 12.43
C LEU A 17 -5.80 6.21 13.65
N LEU A 18 -6.82 6.63 14.41
CA LEU A 18 -6.64 7.46 15.62
C LEU A 18 -5.66 6.87 16.66
N PRO A 19 -5.86 5.64 17.19
CA PRO A 19 -4.92 5.06 18.15
C PRO A 19 -3.55 4.80 17.53
N LEU A 20 -3.45 4.55 16.22
CA LEU A 20 -2.15 4.40 15.54
C LEU A 20 -1.39 5.74 15.51
N ILE A 21 -2.07 6.83 15.14
CA ILE A 21 -1.49 8.20 15.15
C ILE A 21 -1.00 8.55 16.55
N LEU A 22 -1.83 8.35 17.57
CA LEU A 22 -1.45 8.59 18.97
C LEU A 22 -0.28 7.70 19.41
N GLY A 23 -0.28 6.45 18.97
CA GLY A 23 0.79 5.50 19.23
C GLY A 23 2.11 5.92 18.60
N PHE A 24 2.12 6.34 17.33
CA PHE A 24 3.32 6.84 16.65
C PHE A 24 3.80 8.17 17.26
N ALA A 25 2.88 9.07 17.60
CA ALA A 25 3.18 10.32 18.30
C ALA A 25 3.83 10.07 19.67
N GLY A 26 3.34 9.08 20.43
CA GLY A 26 3.94 8.68 21.71
C GLY A 26 5.32 8.00 21.60
N MET A 27 5.74 7.63 20.39
CA MET A 27 7.11 7.18 20.10
C MET A 27 8.03 8.33 19.68
N MET A 28 7.47 9.52 19.36
CA MET A 28 8.29 10.70 19.13
C MET A 28 9.01 11.08 20.43
N GLY A 29 10.33 11.26 20.33
CA GLY A 29 11.17 11.56 21.50
C GLY A 29 11.68 10.34 22.26
N LYS A 30 11.33 9.11 21.84
CA LYS A 30 11.96 7.88 22.34
C LYS A 30 13.05 7.42 21.36
N GLY A 31 14.27 7.27 21.86
CA GLY A 31 15.42 6.76 21.11
C GLY A 31 16.12 7.74 20.17
N LYS A 32 17.25 7.29 19.60
CA LYS A 32 18.05 8.04 18.60
C LYS A 32 17.35 8.19 17.24
N ALA A 33 16.22 7.51 17.03
CA ALA A 33 15.48 7.45 15.77
C ALA A 33 14.32 8.46 15.69
N GLY A 34 14.37 9.57 16.43
CA GLY A 34 13.23 10.48 16.63
C GLY A 34 12.55 11.00 15.36
N MET A 35 13.24 11.06 14.21
CA MET A 35 12.63 11.47 12.93
C MET A 35 11.75 10.41 12.28
N LEU A 36 11.98 9.11 12.54
CA LEU A 36 11.24 8.04 11.88
C LEU A 36 9.76 7.99 12.32
N PRO A 37 9.42 7.96 13.63
CA PRO A 37 8.02 8.04 14.07
C PRO A 37 7.31 9.31 13.60
N VAL A 38 8.05 10.41 13.37
CA VAL A 38 7.50 11.67 12.84
C VAL A 38 6.93 11.47 11.45
N PHE A 39 7.72 10.92 10.51
CA PHE A 39 7.24 10.64 9.15
C PHE A 39 6.02 9.72 9.13
N PHE A 40 6.04 8.66 9.95
CA PHE A 40 4.92 7.71 10.02
C PHE A 40 3.68 8.34 10.65
N THR A 41 3.82 9.20 11.66
CA THR A 41 2.67 9.89 12.24
C THR A 41 2.02 10.83 11.24
N PHE A 42 2.80 11.66 10.55
CA PHE A 42 2.26 12.57 9.54
C PHE A 42 1.66 11.81 8.36
N SER A 43 2.25 10.67 7.99
CA SER A 43 1.70 9.80 6.96
C SER A 43 0.31 9.26 7.36
N MET A 44 0.19 8.68 8.56
CA MET A 44 -1.11 8.18 9.06
C MET A 44 -2.12 9.30 9.28
N LEU A 45 -1.67 10.50 9.68
CA LEU A 45 -2.54 11.67 9.78
C LEU A 45 -3.07 12.11 8.42
N SER A 46 -2.21 12.13 7.40
CA SER A 46 -2.61 12.40 6.01
C SER A 46 -3.64 11.39 5.53
N TYR A 47 -3.42 10.10 5.83
CA TYR A 47 -4.37 9.06 5.47
C TYR A 47 -5.70 9.20 6.21
N PHE A 48 -5.66 9.52 7.50
CA PHE A 48 -6.84 9.81 8.31
C PHE A 48 -7.66 10.97 7.74
N LEU A 49 -7.00 12.05 7.32
CA LEU A 49 -7.69 13.18 6.69
C LEU A 49 -8.34 12.79 5.37
N SER A 50 -7.69 11.92 4.56
CA SER A 50 -8.29 11.34 3.36
C SER A 50 -9.57 10.56 3.70
N SER A 51 -9.52 9.64 4.68
CA SER A 51 -10.67 8.82 5.09
C SER A 51 -11.80 9.64 5.70
N VAL A 52 -11.49 10.65 6.51
CA VAL A 52 -12.50 11.57 7.07
C VAL A 52 -13.16 12.36 5.96
N TYR A 53 -12.38 12.87 5.00
CA TYR A 53 -12.94 13.57 3.84
C TYR A 53 -13.86 12.65 3.02
N TYR A 54 -13.43 11.40 2.79
CA TYR A 54 -14.25 10.38 2.11
C TYR A 54 -15.58 10.15 2.81
N LEU A 55 -15.53 9.90 4.11
CA LEU A 55 -16.71 9.67 4.93
C LEU A 55 -17.65 10.87 4.94
N VAL A 56 -17.13 12.08 5.19
CA VAL A 56 -17.93 13.32 5.23
C VAL A 56 -18.58 13.58 3.88
N TYR A 57 -17.85 13.42 2.78
CA TYR A 57 -18.40 13.62 1.44
C TYR A 57 -19.48 12.59 1.12
N GLY A 58 -19.25 11.31 1.42
CA GLY A 58 -20.24 10.24 1.22
C GLY A 58 -21.56 10.50 1.96
N PHE A 59 -21.50 11.12 3.14
CA PHE A 59 -22.68 11.55 3.88
C PHE A 59 -23.34 12.81 3.31
N LEU A 60 -22.56 13.83 2.95
CA LEU A 60 -23.09 15.12 2.50
C LEU A 60 -23.60 15.10 1.07
N ARG A 61 -23.02 14.25 0.20
CA ARG A 61 -23.28 14.20 -1.24
C ARG A 61 -23.40 12.74 -1.72
N PRO A 62 -24.40 12.00 -1.22
CA PRO A 62 -24.57 10.59 -1.56
C PRO A 62 -24.82 10.42 -3.06
N GLY A 63 -24.04 9.54 -3.70
CA GLY A 63 -24.16 9.23 -5.12
C GLY A 63 -23.58 10.28 -6.07
N GLU A 64 -23.05 11.40 -5.57
CA GLU A 64 -22.24 12.29 -6.39
C GLU A 64 -20.81 11.76 -6.52
N ARG A 65 -20.24 11.93 -7.70
CA ARG A 65 -18.82 11.68 -7.94
C ARG A 65 -18.01 12.64 -7.05
N MET A 66 -17.18 12.13 -6.14
CA MET A 66 -16.28 12.95 -5.34
C MET A 66 -15.34 13.74 -6.25
N PRO A 67 -15.06 15.03 -6.00
CA PRO A 67 -14.04 15.74 -6.74
C PRO A 67 -12.68 15.12 -6.39
N PHE A 68 -12.08 14.47 -7.38
CA PHE A 68 -10.98 13.51 -7.26
C PHE A 68 -9.67 14.09 -6.67
N ALA A 69 -9.53 15.41 -6.52
CA ALA A 69 -8.27 16.02 -6.15
C ALA A 69 -7.87 15.89 -4.66
N VAL A 70 -8.81 15.91 -3.70
CA VAL A 70 -8.43 16.15 -2.29
C VAL A 70 -7.96 14.87 -1.58
N ASN A 71 -8.66 13.74 -1.75
CA ASN A 71 -8.27 12.46 -1.18
C ASN A 71 -6.96 11.94 -1.79
N GLU A 72 -6.79 12.06 -3.11
CA GLU A 72 -5.59 11.62 -3.81
C GLU A 72 -4.35 12.43 -3.42
N ILE A 73 -4.48 13.74 -3.18
CA ILE A 73 -3.39 14.57 -2.63
C ILE A 73 -2.98 14.06 -1.24
N ALA A 74 -3.94 13.76 -0.38
CA ALA A 74 -3.67 13.28 0.97
C ALA A 74 -3.02 11.88 0.96
N GLU A 75 -3.42 11.00 0.04
CA GLU A 75 -2.80 9.69 -0.14
C GLU A 75 -1.40 9.78 -0.75
N CYS A 76 -1.19 10.69 -1.70
CA CYS A 76 0.15 10.94 -2.23
C CYS A 76 1.10 11.51 -1.17
N ALA A 77 0.62 12.44 -0.35
CA ALA A 77 1.39 12.95 0.78
C ALA A 77 1.69 11.83 1.80
N MET A 78 0.73 10.96 2.09
CA MET A 78 0.93 9.77 2.92
C MET A 78 2.07 8.90 2.37
N LEU A 79 2.03 8.56 1.08
CA LEU A 79 3.05 7.71 0.44
C LEU A 79 4.43 8.37 0.46
N LEU A 80 4.52 9.66 0.10
CA LEU A 80 5.80 10.38 0.11
C LEU A 80 6.41 10.48 1.52
N LEU A 81 5.58 10.64 2.54
CA LEU A 81 6.03 10.63 3.93
C LEU A 81 6.50 9.24 4.37
N LEU A 82 5.82 8.15 3.95
CA LEU A 82 6.33 6.78 4.17
C LEU A 82 7.66 6.57 3.46
N CYS A 83 7.80 7.02 2.20
CA CYS A 83 9.05 6.95 1.46
C CYS A 83 10.18 7.64 2.23
N ALA A 84 9.96 8.88 2.67
CA ALA A 84 10.94 9.64 3.46
C ALA A 84 11.35 8.90 4.75
N GLY A 85 10.40 8.28 5.44
CA GLY A 85 10.67 7.43 6.60
C GLY A 85 11.50 6.19 6.26
N LEU A 86 11.11 5.46 5.20
CA LEU A 86 11.79 4.24 4.75
C LEU A 86 13.22 4.50 4.24
N GLU A 87 13.46 5.64 3.61
CA GLU A 87 14.80 6.03 3.14
C GLU A 87 15.81 6.16 4.28
N THR A 88 15.37 6.49 5.49
CA THR A 88 16.27 6.60 6.65
C THR A 88 16.98 5.28 7.01
N PHE A 89 16.43 4.15 6.56
CA PHE A 89 17.03 2.82 6.73
C PHE A 89 18.01 2.46 5.60
N LEU A 90 17.80 3.01 4.41
CA LEU A 90 18.54 2.58 3.22
C LEU A 90 19.83 3.39 3.08
N THR A 91 20.97 2.70 3.12
CA THR A 91 22.25 3.33 2.83
C THR A 91 22.38 3.68 1.34
N ARG A 92 23.37 4.52 1.03
CA ARG A 92 23.73 4.88 -0.36
C ARG A 92 24.29 3.71 -1.19
N ASP A 93 24.23 2.48 -0.72
CA ASP A 93 24.72 1.32 -1.48
C ASP A 93 23.83 0.96 -2.69
N MET A 94 24.50 0.52 -3.77
CA MET A 94 23.98 0.48 -5.14
C MET A 94 23.38 -0.86 -5.59
N ILE A 95 23.42 -1.90 -4.76
CA ILE A 95 23.03 -3.26 -5.18
C ILE A 95 21.55 -3.30 -5.59
N GLY A 96 21.30 -3.78 -6.81
CA GLY A 96 19.94 -4.02 -7.33
C GLY A 96 19.10 -2.78 -7.65
N ARG A 97 19.70 -1.56 -7.64
CA ARG A 97 18.95 -0.30 -7.85
C ARG A 97 18.26 -0.24 -9.21
N LEU A 98 18.99 -0.56 -10.26
CA LEU A 98 18.46 -0.43 -11.62
C LEU A 98 17.33 -1.42 -11.87
N THR A 99 17.49 -2.69 -11.49
CA THR A 99 16.45 -3.71 -11.67
C THR A 99 15.19 -3.40 -10.86
N ALA A 100 15.34 -2.97 -9.60
CA ALA A 100 14.23 -2.52 -8.77
C ALA A 100 13.49 -1.32 -9.38
N MET A 101 14.23 -0.32 -9.87
CA MET A 101 13.67 0.87 -10.51
C MET A 101 12.94 0.52 -11.81
N LEU A 102 13.56 -0.28 -12.68
CA LEU A 102 12.96 -0.71 -13.94
C LEU A 102 11.67 -1.49 -13.70
N PHE A 103 11.67 -2.43 -12.75
CA PHE A 103 10.46 -3.15 -12.39
C PHE A 103 9.38 -2.23 -11.83
N ALA A 104 9.73 -1.31 -10.92
CA ALA A 104 8.76 -0.40 -10.32
C ALA A 104 8.11 0.53 -11.34
N VAL A 105 8.93 1.14 -12.22
CA VAL A 105 8.46 1.99 -13.33
C VAL A 105 7.60 1.19 -14.29
N PHE A 106 8.00 -0.02 -14.66
CA PHE A 106 7.23 -0.85 -15.57
C PHE A 106 5.89 -1.28 -14.96
N PHE A 107 5.91 -1.83 -13.74
CA PHE A 107 4.74 -2.37 -13.09
C PHE A 107 3.70 -1.29 -12.81
N VAL A 108 4.10 -0.19 -12.16
CA VAL A 108 3.18 0.90 -11.84
C VAL A 108 2.86 1.71 -13.09
N GLY A 109 3.79 1.89 -14.03
CA GLY A 109 3.53 2.56 -15.30
C GLY A 109 2.43 1.88 -16.12
N ILE A 110 2.38 0.54 -16.15
CA ILE A 110 1.27 -0.19 -16.77
C ILE A 110 -0.02 0.00 -15.97
N ASN A 111 0.03 -0.02 -14.63
CA ASN A 111 -1.17 0.26 -13.82
C ASN A 111 -1.71 1.68 -14.08
N ILE A 112 -0.86 2.69 -14.20
CA ILE A 112 -1.26 4.06 -14.57
C ILE A 112 -1.97 4.05 -15.93
N ILE A 113 -1.45 3.33 -16.92
CA ILE A 113 -2.14 3.19 -18.21
C ILE A 113 -3.51 2.54 -18.03
N LEU A 114 -3.62 1.48 -17.22
CA LEU A 114 -4.90 0.83 -16.93
C LEU A 114 -5.87 1.76 -16.20
N TRP A 115 -5.39 2.55 -15.26
CA TRP A 115 -6.18 3.56 -14.55
C TRP A 115 -6.69 4.63 -15.52
N ILE A 116 -5.85 5.17 -16.40
CA ILE A 116 -6.26 6.14 -17.43
C ILE A 116 -7.34 5.54 -18.34
N LEU A 117 -7.18 4.27 -18.73
CA LEU A 117 -8.18 3.58 -19.56
C LEU A 117 -9.52 3.38 -18.83
N TRP A 118 -9.52 3.34 -17.50
CA TRP A 118 -10.72 3.16 -16.68
C TRP A 118 -11.37 4.49 -16.25
N SER A 119 -10.57 5.45 -15.80
CA SER A 119 -10.97 6.76 -15.26
C SER A 119 -11.21 7.79 -16.37
N GLY A 120 -10.42 7.74 -17.45
CA GLY A 120 -10.32 8.80 -18.46
C GLY A 120 -9.48 10.02 -18.04
N GLU A 121 -8.79 9.98 -16.88
CA GLU A 121 -8.17 11.15 -16.23
C GLU A 121 -6.64 11.14 -16.29
N TRP A 122 -6.10 11.62 -17.41
CA TRP A 122 -4.68 11.48 -17.76
C TRP A 122 -3.73 12.18 -16.79
N VAL A 123 -3.94 13.48 -16.55
CA VAL A 123 -3.01 14.30 -15.75
C VAL A 123 -2.97 13.81 -14.31
N GLN A 124 -4.13 13.45 -13.78
CA GLN A 124 -4.32 12.98 -12.41
C GLN A 124 -3.62 11.64 -12.19
N ASP A 125 -3.94 10.63 -13.00
CA ASP A 125 -3.38 9.28 -12.85
C ASP A 125 -1.86 9.26 -13.03
N ILE A 126 -1.33 10.12 -13.92
CA ILE A 126 0.12 10.27 -14.08
C ILE A 126 0.74 10.91 -12.84
N VAL A 127 0.24 12.08 -12.41
CA VAL A 127 0.85 12.85 -11.32
C VAL A 127 0.77 12.08 -10.00
N PHE A 128 -0.39 11.52 -9.68
CA PHE A 128 -0.61 10.79 -8.44
C PHE A 128 -0.11 9.34 -8.49
N GLY A 129 0.15 8.79 -9.68
CA GLY A 129 0.82 7.50 -9.85
C GLY A 129 2.33 7.53 -9.59
N LEU A 130 3.01 8.67 -9.75
CA LEU A 130 4.47 8.79 -9.55
C LEU A 130 4.92 8.41 -8.12
N PRO A 131 4.27 8.84 -7.03
CA PRO A 131 4.57 8.37 -5.68
C PRO A 131 4.53 6.84 -5.52
N TYR A 132 3.65 6.14 -6.23
CA TYR A 132 3.56 4.68 -6.18
C TYR A 132 4.79 4.01 -6.80
N ILE A 133 5.31 4.55 -7.91
CA ILE A 133 6.57 4.08 -8.52
C ILE A 133 7.70 4.17 -7.49
N TYR A 134 7.83 5.33 -6.86
CA TYR A 134 8.92 5.59 -5.92
C TYR A 134 8.81 4.73 -4.66
N MET A 135 7.59 4.59 -4.11
CA MET A 135 7.33 3.71 -2.98
C MET A 135 7.68 2.25 -3.31
N LEU A 136 7.19 1.71 -4.44
CA LEU A 136 7.52 0.34 -4.84
C LEU A 136 9.03 0.14 -5.04
N TYR A 137 9.72 1.12 -5.63
CA TYR A 137 11.17 1.09 -5.76
C TYR A 137 11.87 0.98 -4.40
N LEU A 138 11.49 1.79 -3.42
CA LEU A 138 12.07 1.74 -2.06
C LEU A 138 11.76 0.42 -1.37
N LEU A 139 10.52 -0.09 -1.51
CA LEU A 139 10.11 -1.36 -0.94
C LEU A 139 10.92 -2.53 -1.49
N ILE A 140 11.09 -2.61 -2.82
CA ILE A 140 11.91 -3.68 -3.43
C ILE A 140 13.34 -3.59 -2.94
N ARG A 141 13.92 -2.38 -2.92
CA ARG A 141 15.29 -2.18 -2.43
C ARG A 141 15.45 -2.59 -0.98
N GLY A 142 14.54 -2.19 -0.11
CA GLY A 142 14.60 -2.55 1.30
C GLY A 142 14.39 -4.03 1.55
N ASN A 143 13.46 -4.66 0.83
CA ASN A 143 13.24 -6.09 0.92
C ASN A 143 14.48 -6.90 0.49
N ILE A 144 15.19 -6.47 -0.55
CA ILE A 144 16.47 -7.07 -0.98
C ILE A 144 17.57 -6.80 0.05
N HIS A 145 17.74 -5.54 0.47
CA HIS A 145 18.82 -5.14 1.37
C HIS A 145 18.75 -5.84 2.72
N TYR A 146 17.55 -5.93 3.30
CA TYR A 146 17.31 -6.59 4.59
C TYR A 146 16.98 -8.08 4.47
N LYS A 147 17.03 -8.65 3.24
CA LYS A 147 16.73 -10.05 2.95
C LYS A 147 15.42 -10.49 3.63
N THR A 148 14.38 -9.67 3.50
CA THR A 148 13.07 -9.95 4.09
C THR A 148 12.35 -11.08 3.36
N ILE A 149 12.63 -11.22 2.07
CA ILE A 149 12.07 -12.21 1.16
C ILE A 149 13.25 -12.95 0.51
N GLY A 150 13.19 -14.28 0.44
CA GLY A 150 14.21 -15.06 -0.26
C GLY A 150 14.23 -14.77 -1.76
N MET A 151 15.34 -15.04 -2.46
CA MET A 151 15.42 -14.78 -3.92
C MET A 151 14.31 -15.51 -4.70
N VAL A 152 14.04 -16.78 -4.34
CA VAL A 152 13.00 -17.59 -4.99
C VAL A 152 11.62 -16.98 -4.76
N GLU A 153 11.29 -16.61 -3.52
CA GLU A 153 10.03 -15.97 -3.17
C GLU A 153 9.87 -14.61 -3.86
N GLY A 154 10.94 -13.84 -3.97
CA GLY A 154 10.96 -12.57 -4.69
C GLY A 154 10.67 -12.73 -6.17
N HIS A 155 11.24 -13.74 -6.82
CA HIS A 155 10.90 -14.08 -8.21
C HIS A 155 9.45 -14.52 -8.36
N ILE A 156 8.94 -15.36 -7.45
CA ILE A 156 7.52 -15.78 -7.47
C ILE A 156 6.61 -14.55 -7.36
N ALA A 157 6.88 -13.63 -6.43
CA ALA A 157 6.10 -12.40 -6.25
C ALA A 157 6.15 -11.51 -7.50
N MET A 158 7.33 -11.38 -8.12
CA MET A 158 7.51 -10.66 -9.38
C MET A 158 6.67 -11.27 -10.51
N TYR A 159 6.78 -12.59 -10.73
CA TYR A 159 6.01 -13.28 -11.78
C TYR A 159 4.51 -13.23 -11.54
N ALA A 160 4.07 -13.40 -10.30
CA ALA A 160 2.66 -13.30 -9.94
C ALA A 160 2.14 -11.86 -10.17
N SER A 161 2.92 -10.84 -9.84
CA SER A 161 2.56 -9.44 -10.10
C SER A 161 2.43 -9.17 -11.61
N LEU A 162 3.36 -9.67 -12.43
CA LEU A 162 3.27 -9.57 -13.90
C LEU A 162 2.07 -10.34 -14.45
N MET A 163 1.75 -11.49 -13.87
CA MET A 163 0.57 -12.27 -14.26
C MET A 163 -0.73 -11.51 -13.97
N VAL A 164 -0.82 -10.81 -12.83
CA VAL A 164 -1.96 -9.92 -12.52
C VAL A 164 -2.12 -8.87 -13.61
N LEU A 165 -1.04 -8.19 -14.01
CA LEU A 165 -1.09 -7.19 -15.09
C LEU A 165 -1.58 -7.78 -16.41
N LEU A 166 -1.07 -8.95 -16.79
CA LEU A 166 -1.48 -9.62 -18.03
C LEU A 166 -2.97 -9.97 -18.00
N LEU A 167 -3.46 -10.50 -16.87
CA LEU A 167 -4.86 -10.83 -16.70
C LEU A 167 -5.74 -9.57 -16.76
N GLN A 168 -5.34 -8.48 -16.10
CA GLN A 168 -6.06 -7.20 -16.13
C GLN A 168 -6.05 -6.54 -17.52
N MET A 169 -4.96 -6.63 -18.27
CA MET A 169 -4.97 -6.19 -19.67
C MET A 169 -5.90 -7.05 -20.54
N PHE A 170 -6.00 -8.34 -20.24
CA PHE A 170 -6.87 -9.25 -21.00
C PHE A 170 -8.35 -9.03 -20.67
N THR A 171 -8.72 -8.67 -19.44
CA THR A 171 -10.12 -8.36 -19.08
C THR A 171 -10.69 -7.18 -19.87
N ILE A 172 -9.85 -6.24 -20.31
CA ILE A 172 -10.26 -5.11 -21.17
C ILE A 172 -10.81 -5.59 -22.52
N LYS A 173 -10.20 -6.62 -23.11
CA LYS A 173 -10.59 -7.13 -24.44
C LYS A 173 -11.55 -8.32 -24.39
N ALA A 174 -11.56 -9.07 -23.29
CA ALA A 174 -12.40 -10.24 -23.15
C ALA A 174 -13.89 -9.86 -23.02
N THR A 175 -14.78 -10.71 -23.56
CA THR A 175 -16.24 -10.54 -23.47
C THR A 175 -16.91 -11.79 -22.91
N GLY A 176 -18.14 -11.63 -22.39
CA GLY A 176 -18.97 -12.72 -21.89
C GLY A 176 -18.30 -13.53 -20.77
N THR A 177 -18.46 -14.85 -20.83
CA THR A 177 -17.94 -15.80 -19.81
C THR A 177 -16.42 -15.75 -19.67
N LEU A 178 -15.68 -15.51 -20.76
CA LEU A 178 -14.22 -15.45 -20.73
C LEU A 178 -13.74 -14.28 -19.84
N ARG A 179 -14.39 -13.11 -19.96
CA ARG A 179 -14.09 -11.96 -19.10
C ARG A 179 -14.26 -12.30 -17.62
N LEU A 180 -15.37 -12.97 -17.27
CA LEU A 180 -15.66 -13.37 -15.88
C LEU A 180 -14.63 -14.36 -15.33
N VAL A 181 -14.18 -15.32 -16.15
CA VAL A 181 -13.16 -16.30 -15.74
C VAL A 181 -11.82 -15.61 -15.50
N VAL A 182 -11.40 -14.73 -16.40
CA VAL A 182 -10.13 -14.00 -16.29
C VAL A 182 -10.14 -13.05 -15.11
N ASP A 183 -11.22 -12.32 -14.91
CA ASP A 183 -11.42 -11.39 -13.80
C ASP A 183 -11.38 -12.12 -12.43
N ARG A 184 -12.11 -13.22 -12.29
CA ARG A 184 -12.04 -14.04 -11.07
C ARG A 184 -10.67 -14.67 -10.86
N GLY A 185 -10.03 -15.10 -11.96
CA GLY A 185 -8.67 -15.63 -11.93
C GLY A 185 -7.65 -14.60 -11.45
N SER A 186 -7.77 -13.34 -11.87
CA SER A 186 -6.87 -12.26 -11.42
C SER A 186 -7.02 -12.03 -9.91
N TYR A 187 -8.25 -11.98 -9.38
CA TYR A 187 -8.47 -11.83 -7.95
C TYR A 187 -7.84 -12.95 -7.12
N LEU A 188 -7.89 -14.21 -7.57
CA LEU A 188 -7.23 -15.32 -6.85
C LEU A 188 -5.73 -15.08 -6.69
N VAL A 189 -5.06 -14.57 -7.72
CA VAL A 189 -3.63 -14.26 -7.68
C VAL A 189 -3.37 -13.08 -6.76
N VAL A 190 -4.19 -12.03 -6.88
CA VAL A 190 -4.04 -10.78 -6.13
C VAL A 190 -4.21 -11.00 -4.62
N TYR A 191 -5.28 -11.68 -4.23
CA TYR A 191 -5.54 -12.01 -2.83
C TYR A 191 -4.61 -13.10 -2.31
N GLY A 192 -4.20 -14.05 -3.15
CA GLY A 192 -3.19 -15.05 -2.80
C GLY A 192 -1.86 -14.40 -2.39
N LEU A 193 -1.39 -13.41 -3.17
CA LEU A 193 -0.21 -12.62 -2.83
C LEU A 193 -0.39 -11.83 -1.53
N ALA A 194 -1.56 -11.21 -1.34
CA ALA A 194 -1.84 -10.44 -0.13
C ALA A 194 -1.85 -11.34 1.13
N LEU A 195 -2.45 -12.52 1.07
CA LEU A 195 -2.43 -13.50 2.16
C LEU A 195 -1.01 -14.02 2.45
N TRP A 196 -0.23 -14.30 1.41
CA TRP A 196 1.17 -14.67 1.56
C TRP A 196 1.98 -13.55 2.25
N LEU A 197 1.79 -12.30 1.84
CA LEU A 197 2.42 -11.14 2.48
C LEU A 197 2.00 -11.00 3.95
N PHE A 198 0.72 -11.20 4.30
CA PHE A 198 0.26 -11.22 5.69
C PHE A 198 1.02 -12.26 6.54
N TRP A 199 1.16 -13.47 6.02
CA TRP A 199 1.89 -14.53 6.71
C TRP A 199 3.38 -14.19 6.86
N SER A 200 4.00 -13.64 5.83
CA SER A 200 5.39 -13.18 5.87
C SER A 200 5.60 -12.03 6.87
N CYS A 201 4.64 -11.10 6.96
CA CYS A 201 4.66 -10.03 7.96
C CYS A 201 4.65 -10.57 9.39
N LYS A 202 3.80 -11.57 9.67
CA LYS A 202 3.72 -12.22 10.99
C LYS A 202 5.06 -12.83 11.39
N LYS A 203 5.74 -13.50 10.46
CA LYS A 203 7.08 -14.06 10.71
C LYS A 203 8.12 -12.96 10.94
N ALA A 204 8.14 -11.95 10.09
CA ALA A 204 9.10 -10.85 10.20
C ALA A 204 8.97 -10.07 11.52
N LEU A 205 7.74 -9.89 12.02
CA LEU A 205 7.47 -9.30 13.34
C LEU A 205 8.11 -10.07 14.50
N GLN A 206 8.35 -11.38 14.34
CA GLN A 206 9.04 -12.19 15.34
C GLN A 206 10.57 -12.07 15.21
N GLU A 207 11.09 -11.84 14.00
CA GLU A 207 12.53 -11.79 13.72
C GLU A 207 13.18 -10.42 13.95
N SER A 208 12.68 -9.34 13.32
CA SER A 208 13.36 -8.02 13.31
C SER A 208 12.39 -6.89 13.03
N GLY A 209 12.54 -5.76 13.74
CA GLY A 209 11.76 -4.54 13.50
C GLY A 209 11.85 -4.05 12.06
N VAL A 210 13.06 -3.75 11.57
CA VAL A 210 13.28 -3.27 10.19
C VAL A 210 12.69 -4.20 9.12
N LYS A 211 12.91 -5.52 9.22
CA LYS A 211 12.36 -6.47 8.26
C LYS A 211 10.83 -6.42 8.22
N ALA A 212 10.22 -6.35 9.41
CA ALA A 212 8.78 -6.24 9.53
C ALA A 212 8.27 -4.92 8.94
N ILE A 213 8.99 -3.80 9.10
CA ILE A 213 8.60 -2.51 8.52
C ILE A 213 8.51 -2.60 7.00
N PHE A 214 9.56 -3.12 6.33
CA PHE A 214 9.54 -3.22 4.87
C PHE A 214 8.46 -4.17 4.34
N LEU A 215 8.25 -5.33 4.99
CA LEU A 215 7.20 -6.27 4.60
C LEU A 215 5.79 -5.73 4.84
N THR A 216 5.54 -5.11 5.99
CA THR A 216 4.23 -4.52 6.31
C THR A 216 3.92 -3.30 5.45
N ALA A 217 4.92 -2.47 5.13
CA ALA A 217 4.78 -1.39 4.15
C ALA A 217 4.53 -1.93 2.74
N THR A 218 5.12 -3.08 2.38
CA THR A 218 4.84 -3.77 1.10
C THR A 218 3.41 -4.29 1.05
N LEU A 219 2.93 -4.91 2.13
CA LEU A 219 1.54 -5.35 2.25
C LEU A 219 0.57 -4.17 2.18
N PHE A 220 0.84 -3.10 2.92
CA PHE A 220 0.03 -1.88 2.91
C PHE A 220 -0.07 -1.31 1.49
N TRP A 221 1.07 -1.09 0.82
CA TRP A 221 1.10 -0.62 -0.56
C TRP A 221 0.38 -1.57 -1.53
N TRP A 222 0.59 -2.89 -1.39
CA TRP A 222 -0.08 -3.89 -2.23
C TRP A 222 -1.59 -3.81 -2.07
N THR A 223 -2.11 -3.75 -0.84
CA THR A 223 -3.57 -3.66 -0.60
C THR A 223 -4.18 -2.40 -1.20
N ILE A 224 -3.47 -1.26 -1.19
CA ILE A 224 -3.91 -0.04 -1.90
C ILE A 224 -3.97 -0.31 -3.41
N MET A 225 -2.94 -0.93 -3.99
CA MET A 225 -2.97 -1.32 -5.41
C MET A 225 -4.14 -2.26 -5.72
N VAL A 226 -4.44 -3.22 -4.84
CA VAL A 226 -5.59 -4.11 -4.99
C VAL A 226 -6.90 -3.33 -5.00
N MET A 227 -7.07 -2.36 -4.10
CA MET A 227 -8.25 -1.49 -4.07
C MET A 227 -8.43 -0.79 -5.42
N TYR A 228 -7.39 -0.17 -5.98
CA TYR A 228 -7.46 0.49 -7.29
C TYR A 228 -7.63 -0.46 -8.49
N MET A 229 -7.36 -1.75 -8.32
CA MET A 229 -7.61 -2.78 -9.34
C MET A 229 -8.95 -3.51 -9.17
N SER A 230 -9.72 -3.18 -8.12
CA SER A 230 -10.91 -3.94 -7.71
C SER A 230 -12.17 -3.09 -7.76
N SER A 231 -13.33 -3.74 -7.86
CA SER A 231 -14.63 -3.09 -7.72
C SER A 231 -15.61 -3.96 -6.92
N GLY A 232 -16.63 -3.33 -6.34
CA GLY A 232 -17.66 -4.01 -5.55
C GLY A 232 -17.06 -4.74 -4.35
N ILE A 233 -17.50 -5.98 -4.09
CA ILE A 233 -17.09 -6.75 -2.90
C ILE A 233 -15.57 -6.98 -2.82
N TYR A 234 -14.87 -7.03 -3.95
CA TYR A 234 -13.43 -7.18 -3.94
C TYR A 234 -12.75 -5.91 -3.43
N TYR A 235 -13.27 -4.73 -3.78
CA TYR A 235 -12.78 -3.47 -3.20
C TYR A 235 -12.93 -3.50 -1.66
N ASP A 236 -14.12 -3.88 -1.16
CA ASP A 236 -14.40 -3.98 0.28
C ASP A 236 -13.42 -4.93 1.00
N ILE A 237 -13.09 -6.07 0.38
CA ILE A 237 -12.12 -7.04 0.94
C ILE A 237 -10.72 -6.42 0.97
N ALA A 238 -10.31 -5.75 -0.10
CA ALA A 238 -9.00 -5.10 -0.19
C ALA A 238 -8.85 -3.97 0.85
N GLU A 239 -9.89 -3.17 1.04
CA GLU A 239 -9.97 -2.13 2.06
C GLU A 239 -9.87 -2.74 3.47
N ALA A 240 -10.63 -3.80 3.76
CA ALA A 240 -10.52 -4.52 5.04
C ALA A 240 -9.10 -5.06 5.29
N MET A 241 -8.44 -5.57 4.26
CA MET A 241 -7.04 -6.01 4.34
C MET A 241 -6.08 -4.83 4.57
N ASN A 242 -6.32 -3.67 3.95
CA ASN A 242 -5.54 -2.46 4.19
C ASN A 242 -5.67 -2.00 5.65
N ILE A 243 -6.89 -1.99 6.18
CA ILE A 243 -7.19 -1.68 7.59
C ILE A 243 -6.39 -2.59 8.53
N LEU A 244 -6.27 -3.88 8.22
CA LEU A 244 -5.48 -4.83 9.00
C LEU A 244 -3.96 -4.67 8.84
N ALA A 245 -3.49 -4.14 7.70
CA ALA A 245 -2.07 -3.90 7.46
C ALA A 245 -1.52 -2.74 8.32
N MET A 246 -2.34 -1.72 8.60
CA MET A 246 -1.93 -0.54 9.37
C MET A 246 -1.48 -0.87 10.82
N PRO A 247 -2.22 -1.66 11.61
CA PRO A 247 -1.73 -2.13 12.92
C PRO A 247 -0.44 -2.93 12.85
N LEU A 248 -0.24 -3.75 11.81
CA LEU A 248 1.00 -4.52 11.65
C LEU A 248 2.19 -3.58 11.43
N LEU A 249 2.01 -2.52 10.64
CA LEU A 249 3.02 -1.48 10.44
C LEU A 249 3.38 -0.76 11.75
N TYR A 250 2.38 -0.46 12.58
CA TYR A 250 2.61 0.10 13.92
C TYR A 250 3.40 -0.84 14.82
N PHE A 251 3.05 -2.13 14.87
CA PHE A 251 3.79 -3.10 15.68
C PHE A 251 5.23 -3.28 15.18
N ALA A 252 5.45 -3.25 13.87
CA ALA A 252 6.77 -3.29 13.28
C ALA A 252 7.62 -2.08 13.69
N MET A 253 7.05 -0.88 13.63
CA MET A 253 7.70 0.35 14.09
C MET A 253 7.99 0.33 15.59
N LYS A 254 7.03 -0.09 16.40
CA LYS A 254 7.20 -0.18 17.85
C LYS A 254 8.33 -1.14 18.22
N LYS A 255 8.43 -2.26 17.51
CA LYS A 255 9.54 -3.21 17.68
C LYS A 255 10.88 -2.56 17.32
N GLU A 256 10.97 -1.90 16.18
CA GLU A 256 12.21 -1.23 15.74
C GLU A 256 12.68 -0.14 16.72
N VAL A 257 11.77 0.72 17.18
CA VAL A 257 12.10 1.77 18.16
C VAL A 257 12.57 1.14 19.47
N GLY A 258 11.88 0.08 19.94
CA GLY A 258 12.26 -0.64 21.16
C GLY A 258 13.60 -1.38 21.05
N GLU A 259 13.92 -1.98 19.91
CA GLU A 259 15.22 -2.63 19.66
C GLU A 259 16.38 -1.63 19.66
N ARG A 260 16.15 -0.40 19.19
CA ARG A 260 17.16 0.67 19.20
C ARG A 260 17.39 1.31 20.56
N ASP A 261 16.41 1.26 21.46
CA ASP A 261 16.57 1.75 22.84
C ASP A 261 17.44 0.80 23.68
N LEU A 262 17.62 -0.45 23.26
CA LEU A 262 18.45 -1.47 23.94
C LEU A 262 19.92 -1.48 23.49
N CYS A 263 20.27 -0.76 22.41
CA CYS A 263 21.62 -0.72 21.81
C CYS A 263 22.31 0.65 22.00
#